data_AF-A0A259IBD1-F1
#
_entry.id   AF-A0A259IBD1-F1
#
_cell.length_a   1.000
_cell.length_b   1.000
_cell.length_c   1.000
_cell.angle_alpha   90.00
_cell.angle_beta   90.00
_cell.angle_gamma   90.00
#
_symmetry.space_group_name_H-M   'P 1'
#
loop_
_entity.id
_entity.type
_entity.pdbx_description
1 polymer ?
#
loop_
_entity_poly.entity_id
_entity_poly.type
_entity_poly.pdbx_seq_one_letter_code
_entity_poly.pdbx_strand_id
1 'polypeptide(L)'
;MNFLVKLFLLNSLWLPFSAFALFDQCKDLFPAQQIPSTSQEGRDLCFDDFAIYYSPLDKKPIYTVERLNGEQLQTPRPRRT
;
A
#
# COMPACT_ATOMS: atom_id res chain seq x y z
N MET A 1 25.20 -3.16 34.07
CA MET A 1 25.13 -3.19 32.58
C MET A 1 24.03 -4.13 32.08
N ASN A 2 23.88 -5.36 32.61
CA ASN A 2 22.90 -6.34 32.10
C ASN A 2 21.42 -6.00 32.34
N PHE A 3 21.09 -5.25 33.40
CA PHE A 3 19.69 -4.88 33.71
C PHE A 3 19.11 -3.87 32.71
N LEU A 4 19.93 -2.88 32.31
CA LEU A 4 19.57 -1.90 31.27
C LEU A 4 19.37 -2.57 29.92
N VAL A 5 20.24 -3.52 29.55
CA VAL A 5 20.09 -4.31 28.32
C VAL A 5 18.81 -5.15 28.34
N LYS A 6 18.46 -5.76 29.47
CA LYS A 6 17.20 -6.50 29.63
C LYS A 6 15.97 -5.61 29.53
N LEU A 7 16.00 -4.42 30.14
CA LEU A 7 14.92 -3.42 30.03
C LEU A 7 14.73 -2.94 28.60
N PHE A 8 15.82 -2.74 27.86
CA PHE A 8 15.77 -2.32 26.46
C PHE A 8 15.17 -3.40 25.55
N LEU A 9 15.57 -4.67 25.75
CA LEU A 9 15.00 -5.82 25.02
C LEU A 9 13.51 -6.04 25.32
N LEU A 10 13.07 -5.80 26.55
CA LEU A 10 11.65 -5.89 26.91
C LEU A 10 10.82 -4.78 26.26
N ASN A 11 11.39 -3.58 26.08
CA ASN A 11 10.70 -2.46 25.42
C ASN A 11 10.58 -2.65 23.90
N SER A 12 11.53 -3.32 23.24
CA SER A 12 11.44 -3.54 21.78
C SER A 12 10.29 -4.46 21.35
N LEU A 13 9.76 -5.28 22.25
CA LEU A 13 8.60 -6.15 21.99
C LEU A 13 7.27 -5.38 21.87
N TRP A 14 7.24 -4.10 22.23
CA TRP A 14 6.04 -3.27 22.20
C TRP A 14 5.93 -2.42 20.93
N LEU A 15 6.89 -2.54 20.00
CA LEU A 15 6.81 -1.84 18.72
C LEU A 15 5.66 -2.42 17.90
N PRO A 16 4.66 -1.62 17.50
CA PRO A 16 3.61 -2.10 16.63
C PRO A 16 4.24 -2.51 15.29
N PHE A 17 4.04 -3.76 14.90
CA PHE A 17 4.33 -4.22 13.55
C PHE A 17 3.28 -3.61 12.61
N SER A 18 3.43 -2.33 12.30
CA SER A 18 2.60 -1.71 11.27
C SER A 18 2.96 -2.34 9.93
N ALA A 19 1.96 -2.94 9.28
CA ALA A 19 2.09 -3.38 7.91
C ALA A 19 2.25 -2.16 7.02
N PHE A 20 3.45 -1.96 6.47
CA PHE A 20 3.71 -0.93 5.48
C PHE A 20 3.20 -1.40 4.12
N ALA A 21 2.69 -0.46 3.32
CA ALA A 21 2.42 -0.69 1.92
C ALA A 21 3.75 -0.89 1.16
N LEU A 22 3.93 -2.05 0.52
CA LEU A 22 5.16 -2.44 -0.19
C LEU A 22 4.95 -2.52 -1.71
N PHE A 23 3.78 -3.01 -2.15
CA PHE A 23 3.40 -3.11 -3.56
C PHE A 23 4.45 -3.80 -4.46
N ASP A 24 5.13 -4.83 -3.95
CA ASP A 24 6.27 -5.47 -4.63
C ASP A 24 5.99 -5.90 -6.08
N GLN A 25 4.75 -6.26 -6.42
CA GLN A 25 4.34 -6.74 -7.75
C GLN A 25 3.95 -5.63 -8.73
N CYS A 26 3.66 -4.41 -8.25
CA CYS A 26 3.08 -3.34 -9.07
C CYS A 26 3.60 -1.94 -8.70
N LYS A 27 4.82 -1.87 -8.16
CA LYS A 27 5.47 -0.63 -7.73
C LYS A 27 5.74 0.35 -8.88
N ASP A 28 5.84 -0.16 -10.10
CA ASP A 28 6.02 0.60 -11.34
C ASP A 28 4.80 1.44 -11.73
N LEU A 29 3.62 1.13 -11.19
CA LEU A 29 2.42 1.95 -11.33
C LEU A 29 2.52 3.28 -10.55
N PHE A 30 3.43 3.37 -9.57
CA PHE A 30 3.59 4.55 -8.73
C PHE A 30 4.49 5.59 -9.40
N PRO A 31 4.12 6.88 -9.37
CA PRO A 31 4.98 7.96 -9.84
C PRO A 31 6.33 7.92 -9.12
N ALA A 32 7.43 7.91 -9.89
CA ALA A 32 8.79 7.78 -9.36
C ALA A 32 9.00 6.57 -8.43
N GLN A 33 8.16 5.53 -8.54
CA GLN A 33 8.17 4.33 -7.66
C GLN A 33 8.02 4.68 -6.16
N GLN A 34 7.42 5.83 -5.86
CA GLN A 34 7.24 6.33 -4.50
C GLN A 34 5.85 5.93 -3.97
N ILE A 35 5.83 5.16 -2.89
CA ILE A 35 4.61 4.72 -2.23
C ILE A 35 4.14 5.82 -1.24
N PRO A 36 2.86 6.23 -1.28
CA PRO A 36 2.29 7.15 -0.30
C PRO A 36 2.38 6.60 1.12
N SER A 37 2.88 7.42 2.05
CA SER A 37 2.86 7.09 3.47
C SER A 37 1.46 7.30 4.05
N THR A 38 0.98 6.32 4.80
CA THR A 38 -0.30 6.39 5.52
C THR A 38 -0.12 5.77 6.90
N SER A 39 -0.86 6.28 7.89
CA SER A 39 -0.90 5.74 9.25
C SER A 39 -1.84 4.53 9.38
N GLN A 40 -2.62 4.22 8.34
CA GLN A 40 -3.58 3.13 8.34
C GLN A 40 -2.92 1.83 7.86
N GLU A 41 -3.21 0.75 8.57
CA GLU A 41 -2.81 -0.59 8.15
C GLU A 41 -3.74 -1.12 7.05
N GLY A 42 -3.14 -1.75 6.05
CA GLY A 42 -3.86 -2.22 4.88
C GLY A 42 -3.15 -3.39 4.21
N ARG A 43 -3.74 -3.83 3.10
CA ARG A 43 -3.23 -4.88 2.23
C ARG A 43 -2.98 -4.32 0.84
N ASP A 44 -1.86 -4.73 0.27
CA ASP A 44 -1.50 -4.39 -1.10
C ASP A 44 -2.25 -5.32 -2.05
N LEU A 45 -3.07 -4.75 -2.93
CA LEU A 45 -3.74 -5.47 -4.00
C LEU A 45 -3.20 -4.93 -5.33
N CYS A 46 -2.46 -5.77 -6.04
CA CYS A 46 -1.92 -5.44 -7.36
C CYS A 46 -2.82 -6.02 -8.46
N PHE A 47 -3.21 -5.16 -9.40
CA PHE A 47 -3.90 -5.52 -10.63
C PHE A 47 -3.04 -5.08 -11.82
N ASP A 48 -3.44 -5.47 -13.03
CA ASP A 48 -2.64 -5.20 -14.24
C ASP A 48 -2.42 -3.69 -14.48
N ASP A 49 -3.46 -2.88 -14.32
CA ASP A 49 -3.42 -1.44 -14.67
C ASP A 49 -3.46 -0.49 -13.45
N PHE A 50 -3.76 -1.02 -12.25
CA PHE A 50 -3.92 -0.23 -11.04
C PHE A 50 -3.55 -1.03 -9.77
N ALA A 51 -3.30 -0.31 -8.69
CA ALA A 51 -3.03 -0.86 -7.37
C ALA A 51 -4.00 -0.29 -6.33
N ILE A 52 -4.41 -1.10 -5.36
CA ILE A 52 -5.26 -0.67 -4.24
C ILE A 52 -4.53 -0.95 -2.93
N TYR A 53 -4.46 0.05 -2.05
CA TYR A 53 -4.18 -0.20 -0.63
C TYR A 53 -5.50 -0.38 0.11
N TYR A 54 -5.82 -1.57 0.58
CA TYR A 54 -7.14 -1.95 1.08
C TYR A 54 -7.19 -2.10 2.60
N SER A 55 -8.14 -1.45 3.29
CA SER A 55 -8.40 -1.63 4.71
C SER A 55 -9.25 -2.90 4.94
N PRO A 56 -8.71 -3.95 5.58
CA PRO A 56 -9.48 -5.15 5.91
C PRO A 56 -10.51 -4.91 7.01
N LEU A 57 -10.36 -3.85 7.80
CA LEU A 57 -11.27 -3.46 8.87
C LEU A 57 -12.52 -2.76 8.30
N ASP A 58 -12.31 -1.70 7.52
CA ASP A 58 -13.40 -0.88 6.98
C ASP A 58 -14.02 -1.46 5.70
N LYS A 59 -13.38 -2.50 5.16
CA LYS A 59 -13.72 -3.14 3.87
C LYS A 59 -13.70 -2.17 2.69
N LYS A 60 -12.83 -1.17 2.73
CA LYS A 60 -12.73 -0.08 1.75
C LYS A 60 -11.28 0.17 1.35
N PRO A 61 -11.04 0.72 0.13
CA PRO A 61 -9.72 1.23 -0.23
C PRO A 61 -9.33 2.41 0.67
N ILE A 62 -8.09 2.39 1.17
CA ILE A 62 -7.43 3.54 1.81
C ILE A 62 -7.02 4.53 0.72
N TYR A 63 -6.39 4.02 -0.35
CA TYR A 63 -6.18 4.76 -1.61
C TYR A 63 -6.05 3.80 -2.79
N THR A 64 -6.13 4.37 -3.99
CA THR A 64 -5.98 3.67 -5.26
C THR A 64 -4.95 4.41 -6.12
N VAL A 65 -4.12 3.69 -6.85
CA VAL A 65 -3.14 4.25 -7.78
C VAL A 65 -3.38 3.66 -9.15
N GLU A 66 -3.52 4.52 -10.15
CA GLU A 66 -3.70 4.16 -11.55
C GLU A 66 -2.85 5.10 -12.40
N ARG A 67 -2.14 4.54 -13.37
CA ARG A 67 -1.37 5.33 -14.32
C ARG A 67 -2.26 5.67 -15.51
N LEU A 68 -2.53 6.96 -15.72
CA LEU A 68 -3.36 7.41 -16.82
C LEU A 68 -2.53 7.64 -18.09
N ASN A 69 -2.99 7.10 -19.22
CA ASN A 69 -2.45 7.36 -20.57
C ASN A 69 -3.53 8.04 -21.44
N GLY A 70 -3.14 9.08 -22.19
CA GLY A 70 -4.04 9.77 -23.13
C GLY A 70 -4.66 8.84 -24.17
N GLU A 71 -3.93 7.83 -24.65
CA GLU A 71 -4.45 6.81 -25.58
C GLU A 71 -5.57 5.96 -24.95
N GLN A 72 -5.36 5.47 -23.73
CA GLN A 72 -6.38 4.71 -22.98
C GLN A 72 -7.63 5.56 -22.71
N LEU A 73 -7.45 6.85 -22.44
CA LEU A 73 -8.57 7.77 -22.19
C LEU A 73 -9.37 8.11 -23.45
N GLN A 74 -8.74 8.10 -24.62
CA GLN A 74 -9.37 8.38 -25.91
C GLN A 74 -9.99 7.13 -26.57
N THR A 75 -9.58 5.94 -26.12
CA THR A 75 -10.12 4.68 -26.64
C THR A 75 -11.62 4.59 -26.33
N PRO A 76 -12.48 4.31 -27.33
CA PRO A 76 -13.91 4.12 -27.10
C PRO A 76 -14.15 3.03 -26.07
N ARG A 77 -14.69 3.40 -24.90
CA ARG A 77 -14.99 2.41 -23.86
C ARG A 77 -16.09 1.47 -24.35
N PRO A 78 -15.92 0.14 -24.24
CA PRO A 78 -16.96 -0.80 -24.59
C PRO A 78 -18.21 -0.49 -23.76
N ARG A 79 -19.37 -0.44 -24.42
CA ARG A 79 -20.65 -0.28 -23.75
C ARG A 79 -20.87 -1.51 -22.89
N ARG A 80 -20.95 -1.35 -21.57
CA ARG A 80 -21.40 -2.44 -20.69
C ARG A 80 -22.86 -2.75 -21.04
N THR A 81 -23.12 -3.97 -21.50
CA THR A 81 -24.47 -4.54 -21.70
C THR A 81 -24.92 -5.26 -20.45
#